data_AF-A0A5C9C856-F1
#
_entry.id   AF-A0A5C9C856-F1
#
_cell.length_a   1.000
_cell.length_b   1.000
_cell.length_c   1.000
_cell.angle_alpha   90.00
_cell.angle_beta   90.00
_cell.angle_gamma   90.00
#
_symmetry.space_group_name_H-M   'P 1'
#
loop_
_entity.id
_entity.type
_entity.pdbx_description
1 polymer ?
#
loop_
_entity_poly.entity_id
_entity_poly.type
_entity_poly.pdbx_seq_one_letter_code
_entity_poly.pdbx_strand_id
1 'polypeptide(L)'
;MSRFLLTGIVLTVALLLSSCSGGKHSSSSKGYLKSSAPQNNPNTNNAYTPASGATPTIDKTQFVPFSRELQMKLAAYNVDTRRVQFYIDQKLVLTRALDSAKAEVASGSVRFINGKLINEIIIPAYTPGIVESADLNGIRVSFEAGNSFLFVPAEGEDKYVVAGNNWDNGTVEVPYEKSVYKASSGASNSVADVRLVVKLTDVNKSDKKTRTLQGRKLGL
;
A
#
# COMPACT_ATOMS: atom_id res chain seq x y z
N MET A 1 -54.77 -1.90 -1.24
CA MET A 1 -55.41 -0.58 -1.37
C MET A 1 -55.10 0.14 -0.06
N SER A 2 -54.29 1.19 0.02
CA SER A 2 -54.46 2.51 -0.57
C SER A 2 -53.10 3.23 -0.59
N ARG A 3 -52.93 4.08 -1.61
CA ARG A 3 -51.74 4.88 -1.89
C ARG A 3 -51.85 6.22 -1.13
N PHE A 4 -50.75 6.67 -0.53
CA PHE A 4 -50.57 8.09 -0.22
C PHE A 4 -49.46 8.65 -1.12
N LEU A 5 -49.89 9.44 -2.09
CA LEU A 5 -49.09 10.39 -2.85
C LEU A 5 -48.80 11.60 -1.95
N LEU A 6 -47.53 11.98 -1.80
CA LEU A 6 -47.18 13.36 -1.49
C LEU A 6 -46.25 13.89 -2.59
N THR A 7 -46.78 14.90 -3.25
CA THR A 7 -46.23 15.76 -4.29
C THR A 7 -45.45 16.92 -3.69
N GLY A 8 -44.41 17.37 -4.42
CA GLY A 8 -43.83 18.72 -4.32
C GLY A 8 -42.48 18.77 -3.60
N ILE A 9 -41.46 19.53 -4.01
CA ILE A 9 -41.35 20.65 -4.96
C ILE A 9 -39.90 20.61 -5.50
N VAL A 10 -39.73 20.70 -6.83
CA VAL A 10 -38.41 20.92 -7.46
C VAL A 10 -38.23 22.43 -7.60
N LEU A 11 -37.25 22.97 -6.87
CA LEU A 11 -36.86 24.38 -6.98
C LEU A 11 -35.77 24.50 -8.07
N THR A 12 -36.18 24.85 -9.29
CA THR A 12 -35.26 25.23 -10.37
C THR A 12 -34.83 26.68 -10.17
N VAL A 13 -33.56 26.90 -9.82
CA VAL A 13 -32.94 28.22 -9.93
C VAL A 13 -32.08 28.22 -11.18
N ALA A 14 -32.60 28.87 -12.23
CA ALA A 14 -31.86 29.26 -13.42
C ALA A 14 -31.13 30.58 -13.12
N LEU A 15 -29.80 30.58 -13.26
CA LEU A 15 -28.99 31.80 -13.29
C LEU A 15 -28.34 31.91 -14.67
N LEU A 16 -28.93 32.78 -15.48
CA LEU A 16 -28.36 33.32 -16.71
C LEU A 16 -27.33 34.39 -16.34
N LEU A 17 -26.10 34.27 -16.83
CA LEU A 17 -25.18 35.39 -16.97
C LEU A 17 -24.62 35.39 -18.39
N SER A 18 -24.89 36.50 -19.08
CA SER A 18 -24.47 36.81 -20.43
C SER A 18 -23.24 37.71 -20.44
N SER A 19 -22.40 37.50 -21.46
CA SER A 19 -21.49 38.44 -22.13
C SER A 19 -20.27 39.01 -21.38
N CYS A 20 -19.08 38.82 -21.96
CA CYS A 20 -18.50 39.81 -22.90
C CYS A 20 -17.21 39.30 -23.56
N SER A 21 -17.04 39.69 -24.82
CA SER A 21 -15.93 39.36 -25.71
C SER A 21 -14.61 40.00 -25.29
N GLY A 22 -13.48 39.34 -25.62
CA GLY A 22 -12.15 39.89 -25.43
C GLY A 22 -11.12 39.21 -26.33
N GLY A 23 -11.25 39.40 -27.65
CA GLY A 23 -10.19 39.05 -28.59
C GLY A 23 -9.03 40.04 -28.47
N LYS A 24 -7.84 39.54 -28.13
CA LYS A 24 -6.57 40.25 -28.33
C LYS A 24 -5.60 39.32 -29.05
N HIS A 25 -5.42 39.58 -30.34
CA HIS A 25 -4.26 39.15 -31.11
C HIS A 25 -3.07 40.02 -30.68
N SER A 26 -1.99 39.41 -30.22
CA SER A 26 -0.68 40.05 -30.09
C SER A 26 0.35 39.20 -30.80
N SER A 27 0.92 39.79 -31.84
CA SER A 27 2.09 39.32 -32.58
C SER A 27 3.34 39.37 -31.70
N SER A 28 4.34 38.56 -32.07
CA SER A 28 5.80 38.75 -31.90
C SER A 28 6.49 37.73 -30.98
N SER A 29 7.13 36.73 -31.59
CA SER A 29 8.60 36.69 -31.73
C SER A 29 9.07 35.28 -32.07
N LYS A 30 9.92 35.20 -33.10
CA LYS A 30 10.72 34.02 -33.44
C LYS A 30 11.64 33.71 -32.25
N GLY A 31 11.50 32.51 -31.70
CA GLY A 31 12.45 31.91 -30.77
C GLY A 31 12.53 30.42 -31.05
N TYR A 32 13.42 30.02 -31.94
CA TYR A 32 13.76 28.61 -32.16
C TYR A 32 14.53 28.12 -30.93
N LEU A 33 13.85 27.48 -29.98
CA LEU A 33 14.53 26.65 -28.98
C LEU A 33 14.86 25.31 -29.65
N LYS A 34 16.13 25.16 -30.03
CA LYS A 34 16.73 23.85 -30.32
C LYS A 34 16.64 22.99 -29.07
N SER A 35 15.63 22.15 -28.99
CA SER A 35 15.68 20.95 -28.16
C SER A 35 16.58 19.96 -28.88
N SER A 36 17.82 19.81 -28.40
CA SER A 36 18.71 18.73 -28.81
C SER A 36 18.13 17.41 -28.31
N ALA A 37 17.26 16.80 -29.12
CA ALA A 37 16.90 15.40 -28.97
C ALA A 37 18.07 14.54 -29.46
N PRO A 38 18.66 13.65 -28.64
CA PRO A 38 19.35 12.51 -29.17
C PRO A 38 18.29 11.61 -29.84
N GLN A 39 18.46 11.34 -31.13
CA GLN A 39 17.76 10.24 -31.79
C GLN A 39 18.08 8.95 -31.03
N ASN A 40 17.11 8.40 -30.29
CA ASN A 40 17.25 7.06 -29.75
C ASN A 40 16.70 6.05 -30.76
N ASN A 41 17.63 5.30 -31.35
CA ASN A 41 17.42 4.16 -32.22
C ASN A 41 16.75 3.02 -31.40
N PRO A 42 15.69 2.34 -31.86
CA PRO A 42 14.92 1.40 -31.04
C PRO A 42 15.60 0.03 -30.81
N ASN A 43 16.91 -0.02 -30.60
CA ASN A 43 17.63 -1.24 -30.23
C ASN A 43 18.89 -0.95 -29.41
N THR A 44 18.72 -0.60 -28.14
CA THR A 44 19.78 -0.80 -27.13
C THR A 44 19.14 -1.19 -25.80
N ASN A 45 19.26 -2.47 -25.45
CA ASN A 45 19.02 -2.98 -24.11
C ASN A 45 20.04 -2.35 -23.16
N ASN A 46 19.69 -1.23 -22.54
CA ASN A 46 20.44 -0.67 -21.42
C ASN A 46 20.07 -1.48 -20.17
N ALA A 47 20.69 -2.64 -20.03
CA ALA A 47 20.78 -3.34 -18.77
C ALA A 47 21.48 -2.41 -17.79
N TYR A 48 20.77 -1.99 -16.74
CA TYR A 48 21.40 -1.42 -15.57
C TYR A 48 22.26 -2.53 -14.95
N THR A 49 23.57 -2.44 -15.11
CA THR A 49 24.53 -3.13 -14.25
C THR A 49 24.66 -2.30 -12.97
N PRO A 50 24.14 -2.77 -11.82
CA PRO A 50 24.43 -2.11 -10.56
C PRO A 50 25.93 -2.25 -10.30
N ALA A 51 26.57 -1.15 -9.90
CA ALA A 51 27.91 -1.18 -9.35
C ALA A 51 27.95 -2.20 -8.19
N SER A 52 28.98 -3.05 -8.19
CA SER A 52 29.28 -4.00 -7.12
C SER A 52 29.43 -3.25 -5.79
N GLY A 53 28.34 -3.25 -5.02
CA GLY A 53 28.23 -2.63 -3.70
C GLY A 53 27.00 -3.22 -3.01
N ALA A 54 27.21 -4.39 -2.39
CA ALA A 54 26.29 -5.17 -1.56
C ALA A 54 24.81 -4.70 -1.54
N THR A 55 23.98 -5.26 -2.41
CA THR A 55 22.55 -5.36 -2.11
C THR A 55 22.45 -6.11 -0.77
N PRO A 56 21.85 -5.54 0.29
CA PRO A 56 21.67 -6.29 1.53
C PRO A 56 20.85 -7.54 1.20
N THR A 57 21.49 -8.69 1.25
CA THR A 57 20.84 -9.98 1.05
C THR A 57 19.94 -10.20 2.25
N ILE A 58 18.63 -10.00 2.08
CA ILE A 58 17.66 -10.27 3.13
C ILE A 58 17.68 -11.77 3.42
N ASP A 59 18.13 -12.14 4.62
CA ASP A 59 18.05 -13.51 5.11
C ASP A 59 16.61 -13.82 5.52
N LYS A 60 15.90 -14.51 4.63
CA LYS A 60 14.48 -14.87 4.82
C LYS A 60 14.24 -15.73 6.06
N THR A 61 15.25 -16.46 6.55
CA THR A 61 15.13 -17.34 7.72
C THR A 61 14.94 -16.55 9.03
N GLN A 62 15.22 -15.25 9.01
CA GLN A 62 15.01 -14.35 10.15
C GLN A 62 13.56 -13.90 10.31
N PHE A 63 12.70 -14.19 9.34
CA PHE A 63 11.30 -13.77 9.33
C PHE A 63 10.38 -14.95 9.52
N VAL A 64 9.37 -14.77 10.37
CA VAL A 64 8.30 -15.75 10.58
C VAL A 64 6.97 -15.15 10.10
N PRO A 65 6.14 -15.92 9.38
CA PRO A 65 4.79 -15.51 9.04
C PRO A 65 4.00 -15.13 10.29
N PHE A 66 3.31 -14.00 10.22
CA PHE A 66 2.36 -13.61 11.23
C PHE A 66 1.07 -14.41 11.05
N SER A 67 0.81 -15.30 12.00
CA SER A 67 -0.34 -16.19 12.02
C SER A 67 -1.21 -15.94 13.26
N ARG A 68 -2.37 -16.59 13.34
CA ARG A 68 -3.23 -16.52 14.52
C ARG A 68 -2.53 -17.14 15.72
N GLU A 69 -1.81 -18.24 15.53
CA GLU A 69 -0.98 -18.84 16.57
C GLU A 69 0.05 -17.85 17.12
N LEU A 70 0.77 -17.14 16.24
CA LEU A 70 1.75 -16.15 16.67
C LEU A 70 1.09 -14.97 17.39
N GLN A 71 -0.04 -14.46 16.91
CA GLN A 71 -0.80 -13.41 17.59
C GLN A 71 -1.24 -13.85 19.00
N MET A 72 -1.75 -15.07 19.15
CA MET A 72 -2.12 -15.64 20.43
C MET A 72 -0.92 -15.77 21.38
N LYS A 73 0.23 -16.23 20.85
CA LYS A 73 1.48 -16.33 21.62
C LYS A 73 1.93 -14.96 22.15
N LEU A 74 1.93 -13.93 21.29
CA LEU A 74 2.26 -12.56 21.68
C LEU A 74 1.31 -12.03 22.75
N ALA A 75 0.00 -12.27 22.60
CA ALA A 75 -1.00 -11.88 23.59
C ALA A 75 -0.78 -12.58 24.94
N ALA A 76 -0.52 -13.89 24.94
CA ALA A 76 -0.25 -14.68 26.14
C ALA A 76 0.99 -14.19 26.91
N TYR A 77 1.97 -13.63 26.21
CA TYR A 77 3.17 -13.02 26.80
C TYR A 77 3.05 -11.52 27.08
N ASN A 78 1.85 -10.95 26.98
CA ASN A 78 1.59 -9.51 27.18
C ASN A 78 2.43 -8.61 26.27
N VAL A 79 2.67 -9.06 25.03
CA VAL A 79 3.40 -8.33 24.01
C VAL A 79 2.39 -7.56 23.17
N ASP A 80 2.43 -6.24 23.25
CA ASP A 80 1.63 -5.40 22.37
C ASP A 80 2.15 -5.53 20.93
N THR A 81 1.29 -5.95 20.02
CA THR A 81 1.60 -6.06 18.59
C THR A 81 2.02 -4.73 17.98
N ARG A 82 1.59 -3.59 18.55
CA ARG A 82 2.05 -2.25 18.14
C ARG A 82 3.54 -1.99 18.40
N ARG A 83 4.17 -2.81 19.23
CA ARG A 83 5.61 -2.73 19.52
C ARG A 83 6.45 -3.65 18.64
N VAL A 84 5.81 -4.40 17.73
CA VAL A 84 6.46 -5.31 16.80
C VAL A 84 6.52 -4.65 15.42
N GLN A 85 7.68 -4.71 14.77
CA GLN A 85 7.81 -4.26 13.40
C GLN A 85 7.31 -5.36 12.45
N PHE A 86 6.37 -5.00 11.60
CA PHE A 86 5.84 -5.89 10.56
C PHE A 86 6.52 -5.62 9.23
N TYR A 87 6.44 -6.60 8.34
CA TYR A 87 6.92 -6.52 6.97
C TYR A 87 5.99 -7.34 6.07
N ILE A 88 6.05 -7.10 4.76
CA ILE A 88 5.48 -8.03 3.75
C ILE A 88 6.59 -8.92 3.18
N ASP A 89 6.33 -10.19 2.94
CA ASP A 89 7.36 -11.13 2.46
C ASP A 89 7.63 -11.03 0.94
N GLN A 90 6.72 -10.42 0.20
CA GLN A 90 6.82 -10.22 -1.23
C GLN A 90 6.35 -8.84 -1.67
N LYS A 91 6.72 -8.46 -2.90
CA LYS A 91 6.36 -7.18 -3.49
C LYS A 91 4.84 -7.08 -3.66
N LEU A 92 4.24 -5.98 -3.22
CA LEU A 92 2.84 -5.62 -3.50
C LEU A 92 2.82 -4.45 -4.48
N VAL A 93 2.02 -4.55 -5.54
CA VAL A 93 1.90 -3.51 -6.57
C VAL A 93 0.47 -2.99 -6.58
N LEU A 94 0.30 -1.69 -6.45
CA LEU A 94 -1.00 -1.02 -6.54
C LEU A 94 -1.08 -0.32 -7.88
N THR A 95 -2.19 -0.52 -8.59
CA THR A 95 -2.42 0.13 -9.89
C THR A 95 -3.81 0.75 -9.95
N ARG A 96 -3.90 1.94 -10.57
CA ARG A 96 -5.19 2.52 -10.97
C ARG A 96 -5.06 3.20 -12.33
N ALA A 97 -6.12 3.14 -13.13
CA ALA A 97 -6.20 3.93 -14.35
C ALA A 97 -6.52 5.39 -13.99
N LEU A 98 -5.87 6.33 -14.66
CA LEU A 98 -6.11 7.76 -14.57
C LEU A 98 -6.95 8.19 -15.75
N ASP A 99 -8.02 8.94 -15.47
CA ASP A 99 -8.68 9.72 -16.52
C ASP A 99 -7.78 10.90 -16.88
N SER A 100 -7.47 11.05 -18.17
CA SER A 100 -6.56 12.08 -18.69
C SER A 100 -6.99 13.51 -18.34
N ALA A 101 -8.27 13.73 -18.03
CA ALA A 101 -8.82 15.04 -17.64
C ALA A 101 -8.74 15.36 -16.13
N LYS A 102 -8.43 14.38 -15.27
CA LYS A 102 -8.47 14.53 -13.79
C LYS A 102 -7.23 13.94 -13.09
N ALA A 103 -6.11 13.86 -13.79
CA ALA A 103 -4.92 13.20 -13.28
C ALA A 103 -4.22 14.02 -12.16
N GLU A 104 -4.75 13.94 -10.94
CA GLU A 104 -3.99 14.25 -9.73
C GLU A 104 -3.26 12.97 -9.28
N VAL A 105 -1.94 13.07 -9.21
CA VAL A 105 -1.04 12.02 -8.75
C VAL A 105 -0.32 12.55 -7.52
N ALA A 106 -0.75 12.09 -6.34
CA ALA A 106 -0.14 12.48 -5.08
C ALA A 106 1.18 11.74 -4.83
N SER A 107 1.25 10.46 -5.22
CA SER A 107 2.43 9.61 -5.12
C SER A 107 2.47 8.53 -6.21
N GLY A 108 3.59 7.80 -6.29
CA GLY A 108 3.80 6.73 -7.26
C GLY A 108 4.39 7.21 -8.59
N SER A 109 4.36 6.33 -9.59
CA SER A 109 4.84 6.59 -10.95
C SER A 109 3.70 6.45 -11.96
N VAL A 110 3.70 7.29 -13.01
CA VAL A 110 2.71 7.20 -14.09
C VAL A 110 3.31 6.48 -15.29
N ARG A 111 2.58 5.49 -15.81
CA ARG A 111 2.98 4.68 -16.97
C ARG A 111 1.88 4.66 -18.01
N PHE A 112 2.23 4.76 -19.28
CA PHE A 112 1.27 4.58 -20.37
C PHE A 112 1.26 3.10 -20.80
N ILE A 113 0.16 2.40 -20.56
CA ILE A 113 0.01 0.97 -20.82
C ILE A 113 -1.31 0.76 -21.58
N ASN A 114 -1.24 0.16 -22.78
CA ASN A 114 -2.41 -0.19 -23.60
C ASN A 114 -3.40 0.97 -23.81
N GLY A 115 -2.89 2.17 -24.11
CA GLY A 115 -3.72 3.35 -24.35
C GLY A 115 -4.24 4.04 -23.08
N LYS A 116 -3.86 3.57 -21.88
CA LYS A 116 -4.30 4.12 -20.60
C LYS A 116 -3.12 4.68 -19.81
N LEU A 117 -3.33 5.80 -19.13
CA LEU A 117 -2.43 6.28 -18.09
C LEU A 117 -2.70 5.49 -16.82
N ILE A 118 -1.68 4.80 -16.30
CA ILE A 118 -1.75 3.99 -15.10
C ILE A 118 -0.86 4.62 -14.04
N ASN A 119 -1.42 4.93 -12.87
CA ASN A 119 -0.62 5.21 -11.68
C ASN A 119 -0.25 3.86 -11.04
N GLU A 120 1.04 3.68 -10.74
CA GLU A 120 1.63 2.50 -10.11
C GLU A 120 2.36 2.91 -8.83
N ILE A 121 2.03 2.23 -7.73
CA ILE A 121 2.74 2.31 -6.45
C ILE A 121 3.30 0.92 -6.16
N ILE A 122 4.59 0.86 -5.82
CA ILE A 122 5.28 -0.41 -5.52
C ILE A 122 5.67 -0.39 -4.05
N ILE A 123 5.24 -1.40 -3.32
CA ILE A 123 5.68 -1.69 -1.96
C ILE A 123 6.63 -2.90 -2.06
N PRO A 124 7.96 -2.69 -1.96
CA PRO A 124 8.93 -3.77 -2.05
C PRO A 124 8.72 -4.85 -0.99
N ALA A 125 9.21 -6.06 -1.28
CA ALA A 125 9.33 -7.09 -0.26
C ALA A 125 10.18 -6.57 0.91
N TYR A 126 9.80 -6.96 2.11
CA TYR A 126 10.40 -6.57 3.39
C TYR A 126 10.37 -5.06 3.66
N THR A 127 9.37 -4.35 3.13
CA THR A 127 9.09 -2.96 3.54
C THR A 127 8.59 -2.96 4.99
N PRO A 128 9.20 -2.17 5.89
CA PRO A 128 8.77 -2.08 7.28
C PRO A 128 7.41 -1.39 7.38
N GLY A 129 6.50 -1.99 8.15
CA GLY A 129 5.21 -1.42 8.49
C GLY A 129 4.90 -1.47 9.99
N ILE A 130 4.18 -0.46 10.47
CA ILE A 130 3.76 -0.33 11.87
C ILE A 130 2.27 -0.65 12.00
N VAL A 131 1.87 -1.15 13.16
CA VAL A 131 0.46 -1.42 13.46
C VAL A 131 -0.21 -0.15 13.96
N GLU A 132 -1.25 0.29 13.27
CA GLU A 132 -2.08 1.42 13.71
C GLU A 132 -3.20 0.94 14.65
N SER A 133 -3.80 -0.20 14.32
CA SER A 133 -4.84 -0.84 15.14
C SER A 133 -4.79 -2.36 14.99
N ALA A 134 -5.12 -3.08 16.06
CA ALA A 134 -5.23 -4.54 16.06
C ALA A 134 -6.37 -4.96 16.96
N ASP A 135 -7.18 -5.90 16.47
CA ASP A 135 -8.24 -6.57 17.22
C ASP A 135 -8.36 -8.04 16.78
N LEU A 136 -9.46 -8.69 17.16
CA LEU A 136 -9.72 -10.10 16.82
C LEU A 136 -10.09 -10.31 15.34
N ASN A 137 -10.52 -9.26 14.65
CA ASN A 137 -10.98 -9.30 13.26
C ASN A 137 -9.84 -8.99 12.28
N GLY A 138 -8.78 -8.33 12.75
CA GLY A 138 -7.64 -8.06 11.90
C GLY A 138 -6.60 -7.13 12.50
N ILE A 139 -5.58 -6.86 11.70
CA ILE A 139 -4.50 -5.95 12.01
C ILE A 139 -4.34 -4.93 10.88
N ARG A 140 -4.35 -3.65 11.24
CA ARG A 140 -4.14 -2.54 10.31
C ARG A 140 -2.67 -2.15 10.33
N VAL A 141 -1.99 -2.36 9.21
CA VAL A 141 -0.55 -2.12 9.06
C VAL A 141 -0.32 -0.99 8.05
N SER A 142 0.40 0.03 8.49
CA SER A 142 0.85 1.16 7.68
C SER A 142 2.30 0.94 7.25
N PHE A 143 2.55 0.96 5.94
CA PHE A 143 3.91 0.92 5.36
C PHE A 143 4.39 2.32 4.92
N GLU A 144 3.51 3.32 4.97
CA GLU A 144 3.78 4.72 4.69
C GLU A 144 2.78 5.59 5.46
N ALA A 145 3.22 6.76 5.94
CA ALA A 145 2.39 7.67 6.71
C ALA A 145 1.06 7.99 6.01
N GLY A 146 -0.05 7.88 6.75
CA GLY A 146 -1.38 8.21 6.26
C GLY A 146 -2.07 7.12 5.44
N ASN A 147 -1.38 6.00 5.15
CA ASN A 147 -1.93 4.88 4.39
C ASN A 147 -1.74 3.56 5.16
N SER A 148 -2.79 2.75 5.22
CA SER A 148 -2.72 1.42 5.85
C SER A 148 -3.62 0.39 5.20
N PHE A 149 -3.16 -0.85 5.25
CA PHE A 149 -3.92 -2.03 4.81
C PHE A 149 -4.48 -2.73 6.03
N LEU A 150 -5.73 -3.18 5.93
CA LEU A 150 -6.28 -4.12 6.88
C LEU A 150 -5.88 -5.53 6.43
N PHE A 151 -5.29 -6.31 7.32
CA PHE A 151 -5.06 -7.73 7.13
C PHE A 151 -6.00 -8.49 8.05
N VAL A 152 -6.74 -9.44 7.50
CA VAL A 152 -7.73 -10.25 8.23
C VAL A 152 -7.32 -11.72 8.22
N PRO A 153 -7.67 -12.51 9.25
CA PRO A 153 -7.48 -13.94 9.20
C PRO A 153 -8.22 -14.55 8.00
N ALA A 154 -7.54 -15.37 7.21
CA ALA A 154 -8.18 -16.14 6.16
C ALA A 154 -9.07 -17.23 6.78
N GLU A 155 -10.24 -17.46 6.18
CA GLU A 155 -11.13 -18.52 6.63
C GLU A 155 -10.50 -19.90 6.38
N GLY A 156 -10.45 -20.73 7.42
CA GLY A 156 -9.90 -22.09 7.32
C GLY A 156 -8.38 -22.18 7.20
N GLU A 157 -7.65 -21.06 7.26
CA GLU A 157 -6.19 -21.03 7.15
C GLU A 157 -5.56 -20.28 8.33
N ASP A 158 -4.38 -20.73 8.79
CA ASP A 158 -3.59 -20.00 9.79
C ASP A 158 -2.71 -18.93 9.12
N LYS A 159 -3.35 -18.01 8.39
CA LYS A 159 -2.67 -16.86 7.77
C LYS A 159 -3.54 -15.62 7.77
N TYR A 160 -2.89 -14.48 7.62
CA TYR A 160 -3.52 -13.20 7.39
C TYR A 160 -3.47 -12.84 5.91
N VAL A 161 -4.57 -12.32 5.37
CA VAL A 161 -4.69 -11.84 3.98
C VAL A 161 -5.13 -10.38 3.96
N VAL A 162 -4.73 -9.65 2.92
CA VAL A 162 -5.17 -8.26 2.71
C VAL A 162 -6.69 -8.23 2.56
N ALA A 163 -7.39 -7.46 3.37
CA ALA A 163 -8.80 -7.19 3.18
C ALA A 163 -9.02 -6.15 2.08
N GLY A 164 -10.08 -6.34 1.31
CA GLY A 164 -10.50 -5.43 0.26
C GLY A 164 -11.73 -5.94 -0.47
N ASN A 165 -12.13 -5.23 -1.51
CA ASN A 165 -13.33 -5.51 -2.28
C ASN A 165 -12.98 -6.07 -3.66
N ASN A 166 -13.98 -6.59 -4.38
CA ASN A 166 -13.86 -6.97 -5.79
C ASN A 166 -12.67 -7.89 -6.07
N TRP A 167 -12.53 -8.94 -5.26
CA TRP A 167 -11.55 -9.99 -5.51
C TRP A 167 -11.80 -10.64 -6.86
N ASP A 168 -10.81 -10.56 -7.75
CA ASP A 168 -10.85 -11.17 -9.07
C ASP A 168 -9.44 -11.57 -9.51
N ASN A 169 -9.29 -12.81 -10.00
CA ASN A 169 -8.04 -13.33 -10.57
C ASN A 169 -6.79 -13.06 -9.70
N GLY A 170 -6.89 -13.23 -8.38
CA GLY A 170 -5.79 -13.02 -7.44
C GLY A 170 -5.46 -11.55 -7.16
N THR A 171 -6.27 -10.62 -7.65
CA THR A 171 -6.18 -9.18 -7.34
C THR A 171 -7.33 -8.75 -6.44
N VAL A 172 -7.15 -7.62 -5.75
CA VAL A 172 -8.14 -7.06 -4.83
C VAL A 172 -8.13 -5.55 -4.90
N GLU A 173 -9.29 -4.93 -4.77
CA GLU A 173 -9.41 -3.48 -4.65
C GLU A 173 -9.25 -3.02 -3.20
N VAL A 174 -8.32 -2.09 -3.00
CA VAL A 174 -7.97 -1.54 -1.69
C VAL A 174 -8.00 -0.02 -1.71
N PRO A 175 -8.52 0.64 -0.66
CA PRO A 175 -8.36 2.08 -0.50
C PRO A 175 -6.89 2.40 -0.23
N TYR A 176 -6.35 3.37 -0.97
CA TYR A 176 -5.01 3.89 -0.75
C TYR A 176 -5.00 5.38 -1.11
N GLU A 177 -4.49 6.21 -0.21
CA GLU A 177 -4.65 7.68 -0.22
C GLU A 177 -6.13 8.08 -0.27
N LYS A 178 -6.55 8.74 -1.35
CA LYS A 178 -7.93 9.19 -1.59
C LYS A 178 -8.58 8.44 -2.76
N SER A 179 -8.01 7.32 -3.16
CA SER A 179 -8.42 6.55 -4.35
C SER A 179 -8.51 5.06 -4.05
N VAL A 180 -9.17 4.32 -4.94
CA VAL A 180 -9.17 2.86 -4.92
C VAL A 180 -8.13 2.38 -5.92
N TYR A 181 -7.26 1.48 -5.46
CA TYR A 181 -6.26 0.83 -6.29
C TYR A 181 -6.54 -0.66 -6.37
N LYS A 182 -6.20 -1.26 -7.51
CA LYS A 182 -6.11 -2.71 -7.66
C LYS A 182 -4.73 -3.17 -7.20
N ALA A 183 -4.70 -3.95 -6.13
CA ALA A 183 -3.50 -4.58 -5.62
C ALA A 183 -3.23 -5.92 -6.35
N SER A 184 -1.96 -6.17 -6.67
CA SER A 184 -1.48 -7.45 -7.21
C SER A 184 -0.17 -7.85 -6.54
N SER A 185 0.07 -9.17 -6.45
CA SER A 185 1.36 -9.68 -6.00
C SER A 185 2.41 -9.55 -7.10
N GLY A 186 3.61 -9.17 -6.72
CA GLY A 186 4.75 -9.06 -7.60
C GLY A 186 5.59 -10.35 -7.73
N ALA A 187 5.27 -11.40 -6.99
CA ALA A 187 6.00 -12.67 -6.97
C ALA A 187 5.11 -13.92 -7.04
N SER A 188 3.82 -13.80 -6.74
CA SER A 188 2.82 -14.87 -6.84
C SER A 188 1.65 -14.47 -7.73
N ASN A 189 0.77 -15.41 -8.03
CA ASN A 189 -0.43 -15.14 -8.84
C ASN A 189 -1.58 -14.51 -8.03
N SER A 190 -1.46 -14.43 -6.70
CA SER A 190 -2.51 -13.91 -5.83
C SER A 190 -1.98 -13.04 -4.69
N VAL A 191 -2.67 -11.92 -4.42
CA VAL A 191 -2.45 -11.08 -3.23
C VAL A 191 -2.70 -11.87 -1.94
N ALA A 192 -3.53 -12.92 -1.96
CA ALA A 192 -3.79 -13.78 -0.82
C ALA A 192 -2.53 -14.56 -0.34
N ASP A 193 -1.49 -14.62 -1.17
CA ASP A 193 -0.20 -15.23 -0.80
C ASP A 193 0.78 -14.22 -0.20
N VAL A 194 0.47 -12.91 -0.21
CA VAL A 194 1.32 -11.87 0.40
C VAL A 194 1.13 -11.98 1.91
N ARG A 195 2.19 -12.33 2.63
CA ARG A 195 2.12 -12.57 4.07
C ARG A 195 2.72 -11.40 4.84
N LEU A 196 2.04 -11.03 5.91
CA LEU A 196 2.70 -10.31 6.99
C LEU A 196 3.73 -11.22 7.64
N VAL A 197 4.92 -10.69 7.88
CA VAL A 197 5.99 -11.37 8.60
C VAL A 197 6.58 -10.46 9.66
N VAL A 198 7.16 -11.06 10.69
CA VAL A 198 7.87 -10.36 11.77
C VAL A 198 9.25 -10.98 11.95
N LYS A 199 10.21 -10.23 12.50
CA LYS A 199 11.53 -10.79 12.79
C LYS A 199 11.48 -11.75 13.98
N LEU A 200 12.14 -12.90 13.87
CA LEU A 200 12.25 -13.89 14.94
C LEU A 200 12.86 -13.29 16.22
N THR A 201 13.77 -12.34 16.08
CA THR A 201 14.37 -11.61 17.22
C THR A 201 13.34 -10.82 18.01
N ASP A 202 12.31 -10.29 17.36
CA ASP A 202 11.29 -9.48 18.04
C ASP A 202 10.28 -10.36 18.76
N VAL A 203 10.03 -11.57 18.22
CA VAL A 203 9.28 -12.64 18.91
C VAL A 203 10.05 -13.22 20.11
N ASN A 204 11.36 -13.42 19.99
CA ASN A 204 12.17 -14.00 21.06
C ASN A 204 12.48 -13.00 22.20
N LYS A 205 12.52 -11.69 21.91
CA LYS A 205 12.70 -10.65 22.95
C LYS A 205 11.55 -10.66 23.95
N SER A 206 10.33 -10.94 23.49
CA SER A 206 9.17 -11.08 24.36
C SER A 206 9.22 -12.29 25.28
N ASP A 207 9.84 -13.39 24.85
CA ASP A 207 9.93 -14.64 25.62
C ASP A 207 10.92 -14.51 26.82
N LYS A 208 11.79 -13.48 26.83
CA LYS A 208 12.82 -13.30 27.85
C LYS A 208 12.46 -12.25 28.91
N LYS A 209 11.58 -12.58 29.84
CA LYS A 209 11.53 -11.90 31.16
C LYS A 209 12.48 -12.60 32.13
N THR A 210 13.78 -12.52 31.89
CA THR A 210 14.79 -13.17 32.75
C THR A 210 14.97 -12.38 34.05
N ARG A 211 14.68 -13.01 35.18
CA ARG A 211 15.04 -12.49 36.51
C ARG A 211 16.19 -13.31 37.07
N THR A 212 17.37 -12.69 37.21
CA THR A 212 18.50 -13.28 37.93
C THR A 212 18.31 -13.07 39.43
N LEU A 213 18.16 -14.16 40.19
CA LEU A 213 18.06 -14.11 41.64
C LEU A 213 19.43 -13.83 42.25
N GLN A 214 19.50 -12.87 43.18
CA GLN A 214 20.75 -12.48 43.86
C GLN A 214 21.10 -13.36 45.08
N GLY A 215 20.28 -14.38 45.37
CA GLY A 215 20.35 -15.13 46.63
C GLY A 215 19.83 -14.32 47.84
N ARG A 216 19.58 -15.00 48.96
CA ARG A 216 19.28 -14.38 50.27
C ARG A 216 20.46 -14.64 51.19
N LYS A 217 20.95 -13.61 51.89
CA LYS A 217 21.97 -13.76 52.94
C LYS A 217 21.28 -14.02 54.28
N LEU A 218 21.90 -14.85 55.13
CA LEU A 218 21.49 -15.02 56.52
C LEU A 218 21.80 -13.72 57.27
N GLY A 219 20.79 -13.14 57.92
CA GLY A 219 21.01 -12.07 58.90
C GLY A 219 21.48 -12.71 60.19
N LEU A 220 22.73 -12.45 60.57
CA LEU A 220 23.26 -12.75 61.90
C LEU A 220 22.94 -11.59 62.83
#